data_AF-A0A6G0V076-F1
#
_entry.id   AF-A0A6G0V076-F1
#
_cell.length_a   1.000
_cell.length_b   1.000
_cell.length_c   1.000
_cell.angle_alpha   90.00
_cell.angle_beta   90.00
_cell.angle_gamma   90.00
#
_symmetry.space_group_name_H-M   'P 1'
#
loop_
_entity.id
_entity.type
_entity.pdbx_description
1 polymer ?
#
loop_
_entity_poly.entity_id
_entity_poly.type
_entity_poly.pdbx_seq_one_letter_code
_entity_poly.pdbx_strand_id
1 'polypeptide(L)'
;MDKLEGDCDFFACYLQPFSALYDHIHIPLSALICIFGSISNVINVIILTRKEMRTPVNVLLTGLSIAQFLLALNYLTLLAIEQFKVLCYSFPWTYGAAVYRLLNVNFNIVFHTVAFAHTLVLAFFRYLALQWPITANRLGCGYFLDVRDCPETNPELTAFDIAHLLSQVEFPHGMLNLCTAIYGEKFGIIVYDHLGSFMEMLTLFYSSVSFTLYCIMSNDFQNTFNRLFLSSYRGRKHYELEQSCTTSI
;
A
#
# COMPACT_ATOMS: atom_id res chain seq x y z
N MET A 1 32.04 41.47 24.00
CA MET A 1 31.69 41.34 22.58
C MET A 1 30.88 40.06 22.46
N ASP A 2 29.62 40.12 22.89
CA ASP A 2 28.71 38.98 22.82
C ASP A 2 27.90 39.13 21.54
N LYS A 3 28.17 38.28 20.55
CA LYS A 3 27.38 38.18 19.33
C LYS A 3 26.34 37.09 19.56
N LEU A 4 25.09 37.53 19.61
CA LEU A 4 23.86 36.76 19.81
C LEU A 4 23.87 35.40 19.09
N GLU A 5 23.65 34.32 19.85
CA GLU A 5 23.03 33.09 19.35
C GLU A 5 21.70 33.48 18.69
N GLY A 6 21.64 33.38 17.36
CA GLY A 6 20.39 33.53 16.62
C GLY A 6 19.52 32.30 16.85
N ASP A 7 18.37 32.49 17.48
CA ASP A 7 17.29 31.50 17.53
C ASP A 7 17.00 31.03 16.10
N CYS A 8 17.34 29.79 15.81
CA CYS A 8 17.01 29.15 14.55
C CYS A 8 15.68 28.41 14.74
N ASP A 9 14.63 28.90 14.07
CA ASP A 9 13.33 28.23 14.08
C ASP A 9 13.47 26.78 13.61
N PHE A 10 12.67 25.87 14.19
CA PHE A 10 12.64 24.44 13.84
C PHE A 10 12.59 24.19 12.33
N PHE A 11 11.86 25.05 11.60
CA PHE A 11 11.79 25.02 10.14
C PHE A 11 13.14 25.20 9.46
N ALA A 12 13.90 26.23 9.86
CA ALA A 12 15.18 26.58 9.23
C ALA A 12 16.28 25.57 9.55
N CYS A 13 16.31 25.06 10.78
CA CYS A 13 17.38 24.16 11.22
C CYS A 13 17.17 22.68 10.85
N TYR A 14 15.92 22.22 10.76
CA TYR A 14 15.63 20.81 10.55
C TYR A 14 14.83 20.53 9.29
N LEU A 15 13.78 21.31 9.03
CA LEU A 15 12.81 20.98 7.98
C LEU A 15 13.30 21.36 6.58
N GLN A 16 13.92 22.53 6.43
CA GLN A 16 14.48 23.00 5.16
C GLN A 16 15.61 22.10 4.62
N PRO A 17 16.63 21.69 5.40
CA PRO A 17 17.66 20.76 4.92
C PRO A 17 17.09 19.35 4.66
N PHE A 18 16.11 18.91 5.45
CA PHE A 18 15.40 17.65 5.19
C PHE A 18 14.65 17.68 3.86
N SER A 19 13.85 18.72 3.61
CA SER A 19 13.10 18.88 2.36
C SER A 19 14.02 18.87 1.14
N ALA A 20 15.13 19.60 1.19
CA ALA A 20 16.05 19.68 0.05
C ALA A 20 16.67 18.31 -0.33
N LEU A 21 16.99 17.48 0.67
CA LEU A 21 17.48 16.13 0.44
C LEU A 21 16.34 15.18 0.01
N TYR A 22 15.19 15.32 0.66
CA TYR A 22 14.01 14.50 0.43
C TYR A 22 13.46 14.70 -0.97
N ASP A 23 13.31 15.93 -1.47
CA ASP A 23 12.73 16.22 -2.78
C ASP A 23 13.48 15.54 -3.93
N HIS A 24 14.80 15.37 -3.81
CA HIS A 24 15.60 14.70 -4.83
C HIS A 24 15.42 13.18 -4.84
N ILE A 25 15.24 12.57 -3.66
CA ILE A 25 15.14 11.12 -3.49
C ILE A 25 13.67 10.65 -3.61
N HIS A 26 12.75 11.48 -3.13
CA HIS A 26 11.34 11.17 -2.95
C HIS A 26 10.71 10.74 -4.27
N ILE A 27 10.85 11.55 -5.33
CA ILE A 27 10.12 11.30 -6.57
C ILE A 27 10.53 9.98 -7.23
N PRO A 28 11.83 9.66 -7.46
CA PRO A 28 12.20 8.39 -8.06
C PRO A 28 11.87 7.20 -7.14
N LEU A 29 12.06 7.33 -5.82
CA LEU A 29 11.79 6.25 -4.89
C LEU A 29 10.28 5.93 -4.81
N SER A 30 9.44 6.96 -4.69
CA SER A 30 7.98 6.84 -4.68
C SER A 30 7.45 6.24 -5.98
N ALA A 31 7.99 6.62 -7.13
CA ALA A 31 7.60 6.02 -8.41
C ALA A 31 7.91 4.52 -8.46
N LEU A 32 9.11 4.10 -8.00
CA LEU A 32 9.49 2.68 -7.92
C LEU A 32 8.55 1.89 -7.00
N ILE A 33 8.27 2.43 -5.81
CA ILE A 33 7.35 1.81 -4.84
C ILE A 33 5.96 1.66 -5.44
N CYS A 34 5.43 2.69 -6.12
CA CYS A 34 4.10 2.64 -6.71
C CYS A 34 4.00 1.65 -7.88
N ILE A 35 5.04 1.56 -8.72
CA ILE A 35 5.09 0.60 -9.82
C ILE A 35 5.10 -0.83 -9.26
N PHE A 36 6.00 -1.09 -8.30
CA PHE A 36 6.08 -2.39 -7.65
C PHE A 36 4.77 -2.75 -6.94
N GLY A 37 4.23 -1.82 -6.14
CA GLY A 37 2.98 -1.99 -5.42
C GLY A 37 1.79 -2.22 -6.36
N SER A 38 1.74 -1.55 -7.51
CA SER A 38 0.70 -1.75 -8.51
C SER A 38 0.76 -3.15 -9.10
N ILE A 39 1.95 -3.60 -9.53
CA ILE A 39 2.16 -4.94 -10.10
C ILE A 39 1.77 -6.02 -9.08
N SER A 40 2.29 -5.91 -7.86
CA SER A 40 2.00 -6.86 -6.78
C SER A 40 0.51 -6.93 -6.50
N ASN A 41 -0.16 -5.80 -6.29
CA ASN A 41 -1.60 -5.77 -6.01
C ASN A 41 -2.47 -6.32 -7.15
N VAL A 42 -2.08 -6.13 -8.42
CA VAL A 42 -2.78 -6.76 -9.55
C VAL A 42 -2.63 -8.28 -9.51
N ILE A 43 -1.43 -8.80 -9.26
CA ILE A 43 -1.20 -10.25 -9.13
C ILE A 43 -2.08 -10.83 -8.01
N ASN A 44 -2.21 -10.10 -6.90
CA ASN A 44 -3.00 -10.52 -5.74
C ASN A 44 -4.48 -10.63 -6.08
N VAL A 45 -5.03 -9.62 -6.77
CA VAL A 45 -6.41 -9.66 -7.24
C VAL A 45 -6.62 -10.86 -8.16
N ILE A 46 -5.70 -11.12 -9.09
CA ILE A 46 -5.80 -12.27 -10.03
C ILE A 46 -5.82 -13.61 -9.28
N ILE A 47 -5.01 -13.76 -8.22
CA ILE A 47 -4.90 -15.01 -7.46
C ILE A 47 -6.10 -15.19 -6.52
N LEU A 48 -6.41 -14.17 -5.72
CA LEU A 48 -7.45 -14.24 -4.70
C LEU A 48 -8.88 -14.31 -5.28
N THR A 49 -9.09 -13.86 -6.52
CA THR A 49 -10.40 -13.97 -7.20
C THR A 49 -10.70 -15.36 -7.76
N ARG A 50 -9.73 -16.29 -7.75
CA ARG A 50 -9.90 -17.67 -8.24
C ARG A 50 -10.85 -18.45 -7.35
N LYS A 51 -11.68 -19.28 -7.98
CA LYS A 51 -12.74 -20.06 -7.30
C LYS A 51 -12.25 -20.89 -6.12
N GLU A 52 -11.05 -21.46 -6.23
CA GLU A 52 -10.43 -22.29 -5.18
C GLU A 52 -10.01 -21.49 -3.94
N MET A 53 -9.71 -20.19 -4.11
CA MET A 53 -9.24 -19.30 -3.04
C MET A 53 -10.38 -18.46 -2.43
N ARG A 54 -11.65 -18.71 -2.77
CA ARG A 54 -12.79 -17.90 -2.32
C ARG A 54 -13.19 -18.20 -0.88
N THR A 55 -12.42 -17.68 0.06
CA THR A 55 -12.82 -17.52 1.46
C THR A 55 -13.21 -16.06 1.71
N PRO A 56 -14.06 -15.76 2.68
CA PRO A 56 -14.44 -14.37 2.96
C PRO A 56 -13.26 -13.52 3.48
N VAL A 57 -12.24 -14.11 4.12
CA VAL A 57 -10.96 -13.43 4.37
C VAL A 57 -10.28 -13.07 3.05
N ASN A 58 -10.23 -13.98 2.08
CA ASN A 58 -9.62 -13.70 0.77
C ASN A 58 -10.42 -12.68 -0.04
N VAL A 59 -11.74 -12.60 0.16
CA VAL A 59 -12.57 -11.51 -0.39
C VAL A 59 -12.18 -10.16 0.22
N LEU A 60 -11.97 -10.10 1.53
CA LEU A 60 -11.50 -8.88 2.21
C LEU A 60 -10.08 -8.51 1.78
N LEU A 61 -9.18 -9.48 1.63
CA LEU A 61 -7.83 -9.28 1.10
C LEU A 61 -7.87 -8.81 -0.36
N THR A 62 -8.79 -9.32 -1.17
CA THR A 62 -9.01 -8.83 -2.54
C THR A 62 -9.45 -7.37 -2.53
N GLY A 63 -10.40 -7.00 -1.66
CA GLY A 63 -10.84 -5.61 -1.48
C GLY A 63 -9.70 -4.69 -1.05
N LEU A 64 -8.85 -5.16 -0.12
CA LEU A 64 -7.63 -4.46 0.30
C LEU A 64 -6.67 -4.25 -0.87
N SER A 65 -6.36 -5.29 -1.66
CA SER A 65 -5.47 -5.18 -2.82
C SER A 65 -6.02 -4.25 -3.92
N ILE A 66 -7.34 -4.24 -4.15
CA ILE A 66 -7.97 -3.30 -5.09
C ILE A 66 -7.78 -1.85 -4.60
N ALA A 67 -8.05 -1.59 -3.32
CA ALA A 67 -7.89 -0.24 -2.75
C ALA A 67 -6.44 0.24 -2.81
N GLN A 68 -5.48 -0.63 -2.47
CA GLN A 68 -4.04 -0.33 -2.54
C GLN A 68 -3.56 -0.11 -3.99
N PHE A 69 -4.07 -0.88 -4.96
CA PHE A 69 -3.79 -0.66 -6.38
C PHE A 69 -4.30 0.70 -6.85
N LEU A 70 -5.55 1.06 -6.53
CA LEU A 70 -6.13 2.35 -6.91
C LEU A 70 -5.40 3.53 -6.25
N LEU A 71 -4.99 3.37 -5.00
CA LEU A 71 -4.17 4.36 -4.29
C LEU A 71 -2.82 4.57 -4.99
N ALA A 72 -2.10 3.49 -5.28
CA ALA A 72 -0.80 3.55 -5.96
C ALA A 72 -0.91 4.17 -7.37
N LEU A 73 -1.95 3.82 -8.12
CA LEU A 73 -2.21 4.38 -9.45
C LEU A 73 -2.54 5.88 -9.40
N ASN A 74 -3.38 6.28 -8.44
CA ASN A 74 -3.73 7.68 -8.24
C ASN A 74 -2.50 8.53 -7.87
N TYR A 75 -1.63 8.01 -7.00
CA TYR A 75 -0.38 8.67 -6.63
C TYR A 75 0.63 8.72 -7.79
N LEU A 76 0.78 7.63 -8.55
CA LEU A 76 1.64 7.59 -9.74
C LEU A 76 1.22 8.62 -10.79
N THR A 77 -0.09 8.82 -10.97
CA THR A 77 -0.63 9.82 -11.90
C THR A 77 -0.26 11.25 -11.46
N LEU A 78 -0.33 11.53 -10.16
CA LEU A 78 0.11 12.82 -9.60
C LEU A 78 1.60 13.04 -9.84
N LEU A 79 2.44 12.05 -9.52
CA LEU A 79 3.89 12.13 -9.73
C LEU A 79 4.25 12.36 -11.20
N ALA A 80 3.55 11.69 -12.13
CA ALA A 80 3.78 11.86 -13.57
C ALA A 80 3.47 13.29 -14.04
N ILE A 81 2.39 13.90 -13.53
CA ILE A 81 2.02 15.28 -13.88
C ILE A 81 3.01 16.27 -13.27
N GLU A 82 3.40 16.10 -12.00
CA GLU A 82 4.40 16.98 -11.38
C GLU A 82 5.77 16.86 -12.06
N GLN A 83 6.19 15.66 -12.47
CA GLN A 83 7.40 15.46 -13.29
C GLN A 83 7.29 16.14 -14.65
N PHE A 84 6.15 16.00 -15.33
CA PHE A 84 5.93 16.67 -16.62
C PHE A 84 6.03 18.20 -16.48
N LYS A 85 5.51 18.78 -15.39
CA LYS A 85 5.61 20.23 -15.09
C LYS A 85 7.05 20.69 -14.85
N VAL A 86 7.88 19.85 -14.22
CA VAL A 86 9.31 20.15 -13.97
C VAL A 86 10.13 20.07 -15.27
N LEU A 87 9.87 19.06 -16.13
CA LEU A 87 10.64 18.86 -17.36
C LEU A 87 10.22 19.76 -18.53
N CYS A 88 8.93 20.07 -18.69
CA CYS A 88 8.39 20.64 -19.93
C CYS A 88 7.82 22.07 -19.81
N TYR A 89 8.52 22.99 -19.15
CA TYR A 89 8.17 24.42 -19.03
C TYR A 89 7.10 24.71 -17.97
N SER A 90 7.14 25.92 -17.40
CA SER A 90 6.29 26.40 -16.31
C SER A 90 4.81 26.34 -16.71
N PHE A 91 4.16 25.19 -16.51
CA PHE A 91 2.74 25.00 -16.79
C PHE A 91 1.96 25.72 -15.68
N PRO A 92 1.30 26.86 -15.97
CA PRO A 92 0.48 27.51 -14.96
C PRO A 92 -0.67 26.58 -14.59
N TRP A 93 -1.11 26.63 -13.33
CA TRP A 93 -2.29 25.89 -12.88
C TRP A 93 -3.51 26.31 -13.72
N THR A 94 -3.81 25.55 -14.77
CA THR A 94 -5.05 25.70 -15.51
C THR A 94 -6.20 25.25 -14.61
N TYR A 95 -7.41 25.75 -14.87
CA TYR A 95 -8.60 25.29 -14.17
C TYR A 95 -8.73 23.75 -14.19
N GLY A 96 -8.39 23.12 -15.32
CA GLY A 96 -8.35 21.65 -15.43
C GLY A 96 -7.32 20.98 -14.50
N ALA A 97 -6.11 21.52 -14.38
CA ALA A 97 -5.09 21.01 -13.47
C ALA A 97 -5.51 21.15 -11.99
N ALA A 98 -6.17 22.27 -11.64
CA ALA A 98 -6.70 22.48 -10.29
C ALA A 98 -7.82 21.50 -9.95
N VAL A 99 -8.77 21.28 -10.88
CA VAL A 99 -9.83 20.28 -10.72
C VAL A 99 -9.25 18.87 -10.60
N TYR A 100 -8.26 18.53 -11.43
CA TYR A 100 -7.56 17.25 -11.32
C TYR A 100 -6.91 17.08 -9.94
N ARG A 101 -6.16 18.08 -9.46
CA ARG A 101 -5.49 18.02 -8.14
C ARG A 101 -6.51 17.85 -7.02
N LEU A 102 -7.64 18.55 -7.09
CA LEU A 102 -8.73 18.40 -6.13
C LEU A 102 -9.28 16.96 -6.13
N LEU A 103 -9.59 16.40 -7.30
CA LEU A 103 -10.08 15.03 -7.41
C LEU A 103 -9.04 14.02 -6.92
N ASN A 104 -7.78 14.20 -7.31
CA ASN A 104 -6.67 13.33 -6.93
C ASN A 104 -6.49 13.25 -5.40
N VAL A 105 -6.49 14.38 -4.70
CA VAL A 105 -6.37 14.43 -3.23
C VAL A 105 -7.57 13.75 -2.57
N ASN A 106 -8.79 14.02 -3.04
CA ASN A 106 -9.99 13.38 -2.47
C ASN A 106 -10.00 11.86 -2.71
N PHE A 107 -9.63 11.41 -3.90
CA PHE A 107 -9.52 9.98 -4.19
C PHE A 107 -8.41 9.31 -3.37
N ASN A 108 -7.28 9.99 -3.16
CA ASN A 108 -6.20 9.49 -2.29
C ASN A 108 -6.75 9.19 -0.89
N ILE A 109 -7.43 10.16 -0.27
CA ILE A 109 -8.06 10.01 1.05
C ILE A 109 -9.07 8.86 1.06
N VAL A 110 -9.94 8.76 0.04
CA VAL A 110 -10.95 7.70 -0.04
C VAL A 110 -10.30 6.32 -0.14
N PHE A 111 -9.37 6.12 -1.05
CA PHE A 111 -8.72 4.81 -1.25
C PHE A 111 -7.92 4.39 -0.03
N HIS A 112 -7.23 5.33 0.60
CA HIS A 112 -6.51 5.12 1.84
C HIS A 112 -7.45 4.69 2.98
N THR A 113 -8.57 5.40 3.15
CA THR A 113 -9.58 5.09 4.17
C THR A 113 -10.20 3.71 3.95
N VAL A 114 -10.49 3.34 2.69
CA VAL A 114 -11.03 2.03 2.34
C VAL A 114 -10.02 0.92 2.64
N ALA A 115 -8.75 1.09 2.29
CA ALA A 115 -7.70 0.11 2.60
C ALA A 115 -7.52 -0.06 4.13
N PHE A 116 -7.54 1.05 4.86
CA PHE A 116 -7.48 1.04 6.32
C PHE A 116 -8.67 0.29 6.94
N ALA A 117 -9.89 0.57 6.48
CA ALA A 117 -11.10 -0.11 6.95
C ALA A 117 -11.03 -1.63 6.72
N HIS A 118 -10.56 -2.08 5.56
CA HIS A 118 -10.37 -3.52 5.30
C HIS A 118 -9.34 -4.14 6.25
N THR A 119 -8.24 -3.44 6.52
CA THR A 119 -7.21 -3.89 7.47
C THR A 119 -7.77 -4.06 8.88
N LEU A 120 -8.59 -3.10 9.36
CA LEU A 120 -9.26 -3.20 10.66
C LEU A 120 -10.24 -4.37 10.73
N VAL A 121 -11.02 -4.59 9.68
CA VAL A 121 -11.97 -5.70 9.61
C VAL A 121 -11.22 -7.05 9.61
N LEU A 122 -10.14 -7.17 8.83
CA LEU A 122 -9.28 -8.36 8.82
C LEU A 122 -8.66 -8.62 10.21
N ALA A 123 -8.18 -7.57 10.87
CA ALA A 123 -7.64 -7.65 12.22
C ALA A 123 -8.66 -8.16 13.24
N PHE A 124 -9.87 -7.61 13.20
CA PHE A 124 -10.97 -8.01 14.06
C PHE A 124 -11.31 -9.50 13.87
N PHE A 125 -11.43 -9.96 12.62
CA PHE A 125 -11.73 -11.36 12.35
C PHE A 125 -10.61 -12.31 12.81
N ARG A 126 -9.35 -11.93 12.62
CA ARG A 126 -8.20 -12.70 13.14
C ARG A 126 -8.25 -12.78 14.66
N TYR A 127 -8.53 -11.67 15.34
CA TYR A 127 -8.67 -11.64 16.81
C TYR A 127 -9.79 -12.58 17.30
N LEU A 128 -10.97 -12.53 16.68
CA LEU A 128 -12.09 -13.40 17.05
C LEU A 128 -11.77 -14.89 16.90
N ALA A 129 -11.08 -15.27 15.83
CA ALA A 129 -10.68 -16.66 15.60
C ALA A 129 -9.71 -17.20 16.66
N LEU A 130 -8.82 -16.33 17.17
CA LEU A 130 -7.86 -16.70 18.21
C LEU A 130 -8.53 -16.86 19.59
N GLN A 131 -9.52 -16.03 19.90
CA GLN A 131 -10.21 -16.07 21.18
C GLN A 131 -11.24 -17.21 21.29
N TRP A 132 -11.84 -17.64 20.18
CA TRP A 132 -12.95 -18.62 20.19
C TRP A 132 -12.80 -19.74 19.15
N PRO A 133 -11.77 -20.60 19.27
CA PRO A 133 -11.47 -21.62 18.25
C PRO A 133 -12.59 -22.66 18.06
N ILE A 134 -13.32 -23.02 19.14
CA ILE A 134 -14.34 -24.09 19.12
C ILE A 134 -15.71 -23.55 18.63
N THR A 135 -16.05 -22.32 19.00
CA THR A 135 -17.32 -21.68 18.59
C THR A 135 -17.28 -21.20 17.14
N ALA A 136 -16.09 -20.84 16.62
CA ALA A 136 -15.90 -20.48 15.22
C ALA A 136 -16.37 -21.60 14.26
N ASN A 137 -16.12 -22.86 14.63
CA ASN A 137 -16.53 -24.01 13.84
C ASN A 137 -18.05 -24.26 13.86
N ARG A 138 -18.77 -23.83 14.92
CA ARG A 138 -20.24 -23.95 15.05
C ARG A 138 -21.03 -22.78 14.43
N LEU A 139 -20.46 -21.58 14.38
CA LEU A 139 -21.08 -20.39 13.79
C LEU A 139 -20.88 -20.27 12.27
N GLY A 140 -20.23 -21.26 11.63
CA GLY A 140 -19.83 -21.17 10.22
C GLY A 140 -18.61 -20.27 9.98
N CYS A 141 -18.01 -19.69 11.02
CA CYS A 141 -16.72 -18.99 10.95
C CYS A 141 -15.54 -19.92 10.61
N GLY A 142 -15.68 -21.24 10.73
CA GLY A 142 -14.72 -22.23 10.23
C GLY A 142 -14.60 -22.28 8.69
N TYR A 143 -15.57 -21.71 7.95
CA TYR A 143 -15.43 -21.41 6.52
C TYR A 143 -14.77 -20.05 6.27
N PHE A 144 -14.72 -19.18 7.29
CA PHE A 144 -14.24 -17.79 7.16
C PHE A 144 -12.71 -17.72 7.26
N LEU A 145 -12.14 -18.49 8.18
CA LEU A 145 -10.71 -18.76 8.31
C LEU A 145 -10.56 -20.28 8.25
N ASP A 146 -9.92 -20.80 7.20
CA ASP A 146 -9.58 -22.23 7.15
C ASP A 146 -8.69 -22.52 8.37
N VAL A 147 -9.09 -23.46 9.21
CA VAL A 147 -8.34 -23.87 10.41
C VAL A 147 -6.94 -24.38 10.04
N ARG A 148 -6.69 -24.74 8.77
CA ARG A 148 -5.36 -25.06 8.22
C ARG A 148 -4.45 -23.84 8.01
N ASP A 149 -5.02 -22.65 7.91
CA ASP A 149 -4.32 -21.39 7.69
C ASP A 149 -4.15 -20.60 9.02
N CYS A 150 -4.63 -21.16 10.15
CA CYS A 150 -4.21 -20.72 11.47
C CYS A 150 -2.72 -21.04 11.60
N PRO A 151 -1.83 -20.05 11.56
CA PRO A 151 -0.44 -20.33 11.82
C PRO A 151 -0.37 -20.75 13.29
N GLU A 152 0.60 -21.60 13.62
CA GLU A 152 1.01 -21.89 14.99
C GLU A 152 1.61 -20.65 15.70
N THR A 153 1.18 -19.45 15.31
CA THR A 153 1.66 -18.16 15.80
C THR A 153 0.79 -17.70 16.95
N ASN A 154 1.46 -17.31 18.03
CA ASN A 154 0.85 -16.71 19.20
C ASN A 154 -0.17 -15.62 18.81
N PRO A 155 -1.41 -15.68 19.32
CA PRO A 155 -2.41 -14.63 19.15
C PRO A 155 -1.88 -13.22 19.41
N GLU A 156 -0.96 -13.13 20.38
CA GLU A 156 -0.31 -11.91 20.80
C GLU A 156 0.61 -11.32 19.72
N LEU A 157 1.26 -12.15 18.91
CA LEU A 157 2.19 -11.72 17.86
C LEU A 157 1.46 -11.13 16.65
N THR A 158 0.33 -11.72 16.26
CA THR A 158 -0.50 -11.20 15.15
C THR A 158 -1.24 -9.92 15.53
N ALA A 159 -1.73 -9.81 16.77
CA ALA A 159 -2.30 -8.58 17.31
C ALA A 159 -1.22 -7.49 17.45
N PHE A 160 0.00 -7.88 17.85
CA PHE A 160 1.15 -6.98 17.88
C PHE A 160 1.52 -6.49 16.48
N ASP A 161 1.57 -7.35 15.47
CA ASP A 161 1.87 -6.96 14.09
C ASP A 161 0.86 -5.94 13.57
N ILE A 162 -0.44 -6.17 13.81
CA ILE A 162 -1.51 -5.24 13.44
C ILE A 162 -1.41 -3.93 14.23
N ALA A 163 -1.13 -3.98 15.53
CA ALA A 163 -0.98 -2.78 16.36
C ALA A 163 0.28 -1.98 15.99
N HIS A 164 1.38 -2.65 15.64
CA HIS A 164 2.59 -2.03 15.09
C HIS A 164 2.28 -1.32 13.78
N LEU A 165 1.47 -1.96 12.93
CA LEU A 165 0.99 -1.44 11.66
C LEU A 165 0.27 -0.10 11.80
N LEU A 166 -0.68 -0.05 12.74
CA LEU A 166 -1.53 1.10 12.99
C LEU A 166 -0.77 2.23 13.73
N SER A 167 0.22 1.86 14.55
CA SER A 167 0.93 2.80 15.41
C SER A 167 2.07 3.55 14.70
N GLN A 168 2.80 2.90 13.79
CA GLN A 168 4.04 3.52 13.28
C GLN A 168 3.88 4.40 12.05
N VAL A 169 2.83 4.22 11.24
CA VAL A 169 2.70 4.94 9.95
C VAL A 169 1.38 5.71 9.83
N GLU A 170 0.28 5.11 10.25
CA GLU A 170 -1.06 5.70 10.18
C GLU A 170 -1.28 6.79 11.25
N PHE A 171 -0.78 6.55 12.47
CA PHE A 171 -0.95 7.49 13.57
C PHE A 171 -0.23 8.83 13.35
N PRO A 172 1.05 8.88 12.92
CA PRO A 172 1.71 10.15 12.60
C PRO A 172 1.01 10.92 11.47
N HIS A 173 0.53 10.22 10.45
CA HIS A 173 -0.19 10.83 9.33
C HIS A 173 -1.54 11.42 9.77
N GLY A 174 -2.31 10.70 10.60
CA GLY A 174 -3.54 11.20 11.19
C GLY A 174 -3.32 12.41 12.11
N MET A 175 -2.25 12.40 12.91
CA MET A 175 -1.86 13.55 13.74
C MET A 175 -1.51 14.78 12.90
N LEU A 176 -0.79 14.61 11.79
CA LEU A 176 -0.43 15.73 10.91
C LEU A 176 -1.67 16.38 10.27
N ASN A 177 -2.64 15.56 9.88
CA ASN A 177 -3.94 16.05 9.39
C ASN A 177 -4.69 16.84 10.47
N LEU A 178 -4.72 16.33 11.71
CA LEU A 178 -5.35 17.01 12.84
C LEU A 178 -4.64 18.34 13.15
N CYS A 179 -3.30 18.36 13.16
CA CYS A 179 -2.52 19.57 13.36
C CYS A 179 -2.80 20.62 12.27
N THR A 180 -2.94 20.20 11.02
CA THR A 180 -3.31 21.11 9.91
C THR A 180 -4.70 21.72 10.12
N ALA A 181 -5.66 20.93 10.63
CA ALA A 181 -6.99 21.44 10.97
C ALA A 181 -6.98 22.44 12.13
N ILE A 182 -6.10 22.27 13.12
CA ILE A 182 -6.02 23.14 14.31
C ILE A 182 -5.20 24.42 14.05
N TYR A 183 -4.02 24.29 13.43
CA TYR A 183 -3.07 25.39 13.25
C TYR A 183 -3.25 26.17 11.94
N GLY A 184 -4.11 25.69 11.04
CA GLY A 184 -4.49 26.37 9.81
C GLY A 184 -3.46 26.28 8.67
N GLU A 185 -3.69 27.05 7.61
CA GLU A 185 -3.00 26.92 6.32
C GLU A 185 -1.48 27.10 6.39
N LYS A 186 -0.97 27.94 7.30
CA LYS A 186 0.47 28.16 7.46
C LYS A 186 1.20 26.89 7.88
N PHE A 187 0.63 26.12 8.81
CA PHE A 187 1.19 24.82 9.19
C PHE A 187 1.09 23.81 8.03
N GLY A 188 -0.01 23.88 7.29
CA GLY A 188 -0.24 23.05 6.10
C GLY A 188 0.87 23.20 5.05
N ILE A 189 1.18 24.43 4.65
CA ILE A 189 2.15 24.70 3.59
C ILE A 189 3.59 24.40 4.06
N ILE A 190 3.91 24.76 5.31
CA ILE A 190 5.30 24.71 5.80
C ILE A 190 5.70 23.30 6.26
N VAL A 191 4.78 22.58 6.90
CA VAL A 191 5.08 21.30 7.57
C VAL A 191 4.37 20.14 6.90
N TYR A 192 3.06 20.26 6.66
CA TYR A 192 2.26 19.15 6.14
C TYR A 192 2.62 18.78 4.70
N ASP A 193 2.89 19.74 3.82
CA ASP A 193 3.16 19.44 2.40
C ASP A 193 4.39 18.52 2.22
N HIS A 194 5.46 18.81 2.97
CA HIS A 194 6.70 18.01 2.95
C HIS A 194 6.58 16.71 3.75
N LEU A 195 6.06 16.79 4.98
CA LEU A 195 6.01 15.63 5.87
C LEU A 195 4.87 14.66 5.54
N GLY A 196 3.75 15.18 5.03
CA GLY A 196 2.61 14.41 4.54
C GLY A 196 3.00 13.54 3.35
N SER A 197 3.66 14.11 2.34
CA SER A 197 4.20 13.34 1.20
C SER A 197 5.14 12.22 1.66
N PHE A 198 5.94 12.46 2.70
CA PHE A 198 6.84 11.46 3.28
C PHE A 198 6.07 10.33 3.96
N MET A 199 5.05 10.67 4.75
CA MET A 199 4.18 9.69 5.39
C MET A 199 3.37 8.87 4.36
N GLU A 200 2.88 9.49 3.28
CA GLU A 200 2.20 8.78 2.20
C GLU A 200 3.15 7.78 1.50
N MET A 201 4.40 8.17 1.23
CA MET A 201 5.43 7.27 0.69
C MET A 201 5.72 6.10 1.64
N LEU A 202 5.89 6.37 2.95
CA LEU A 202 6.11 5.32 3.95
C LEU A 202 4.92 4.36 4.03
N THR A 203 3.69 4.87 3.92
CA THR A 203 2.47 4.05 3.91
C THR A 203 2.41 3.14 2.69
N LEU A 204 2.75 3.67 1.51
CA LEU A 204 2.83 2.89 0.26
C LEU A 204 3.93 1.82 0.32
N PHE A 205 5.09 2.15 0.90
CA PHE A 205 6.17 1.19 1.09
C PHE A 205 5.75 0.06 2.03
N TYR A 206 5.20 0.43 3.18
CA TYR A 206 4.78 -0.50 4.21
C TYR A 206 3.71 -1.47 3.68
N SER A 207 2.67 -0.95 3.01
CA SER A 207 1.62 -1.78 2.42
C SER A 207 2.16 -2.76 1.38
N SER A 208 3.12 -2.33 0.56
CA SER A 208 3.77 -3.17 -0.45
C SER A 208 4.59 -4.31 0.18
N VAL A 209 5.32 -4.03 1.25
CA VAL A 209 6.17 -5.01 1.96
C VAL A 209 5.31 -6.02 2.70
N SER A 210 4.35 -5.58 3.53
CA SER A 210 3.50 -6.47 4.33
C SER A 210 2.67 -7.42 3.47
N PHE A 211 2.21 -6.95 2.31
CA PHE A 211 1.52 -7.81 1.36
C PHE A 211 2.47 -8.82 0.70
N THR A 212 3.64 -8.37 0.24
CA THR A 212 4.63 -9.25 -0.41
C THR A 212 5.09 -10.35 0.56
N LEU A 213 5.25 -10.02 1.83
CA LEU A 213 5.55 -10.99 2.87
C LEU A 213 4.42 -12.02 3.06
N TYR A 214 3.15 -11.60 3.00
CA TYR A 214 2.02 -12.53 3.02
C TYR A 214 2.04 -13.50 1.81
N CYS A 215 2.37 -13.02 0.60
CA CYS A 215 2.55 -13.88 -0.58
C CYS A 215 3.66 -14.92 -0.41
N ILE A 216 4.76 -14.52 0.24
CA ILE A 216 5.91 -15.40 0.50
C ILE A 216 5.59 -16.39 1.62
N MET A 217 4.72 -16.05 2.57
CA MET A 217 4.40 -16.92 3.71
C MET A 217 3.26 -17.91 3.42
N SER A 218 2.32 -17.58 2.52
CA SER A 218 1.15 -18.43 2.26
C SER A 218 1.42 -19.52 1.21
N ASN A 219 1.43 -20.78 1.66
CA ASN A 219 1.58 -21.95 0.79
C ASN A 219 0.47 -22.06 -0.27
N ASP A 220 -0.76 -21.71 0.08
CA ASP A 220 -1.90 -21.74 -0.84
C ASP A 220 -1.78 -20.69 -1.95
N PHE A 221 -1.28 -19.50 -1.60
CA PHE A 221 -0.95 -18.46 -2.56
C PHE A 221 0.17 -18.92 -3.50
N GLN A 222 1.27 -19.46 -2.97
CA GLN A 222 2.39 -19.95 -3.78
C GLN A 222 1.97 -21.10 -4.72
N ASN A 223 1.17 -22.05 -4.22
CA ASN A 223 0.67 -23.17 -5.02
C ASN A 223 -0.20 -22.67 -6.17
N THR A 224 -1.08 -21.70 -5.91
CA THR A 224 -1.94 -21.08 -6.93
C THR A 224 -1.13 -20.26 -7.93
N PHE A 225 -0.15 -19.47 -7.45
CA PHE A 225 0.78 -18.71 -8.30
C PHE A 225 1.55 -19.65 -9.24
N ASN A 226 2.15 -20.72 -8.71
CA ASN A 226 2.93 -21.68 -9.49
C ASN A 226 2.05 -22.42 -10.51
N ARG A 227 0.81 -22.76 -10.17
CA ARG A 227 -0.16 -23.33 -11.11
C ARG A 227 -0.52 -22.36 -12.24
N LEU A 228 -0.66 -21.07 -11.95
CA LEU A 228 -1.07 -20.08 -12.96
C LEU A 228 0.09 -19.63 -13.84
N PHE A 229 1.23 -19.28 -13.25
CA PHE A 229 2.34 -18.68 -13.98
C PHE A 229 3.38 -19.70 -14.44
N LEU A 230 3.75 -20.67 -13.59
CA LEU A 230 4.80 -21.65 -13.94
C LEU A 230 4.28 -22.87 -14.71
N SER A 231 3.10 -23.40 -14.38
CA SER A 231 2.51 -24.51 -15.17
C SER A 231 2.04 -24.05 -16.54
N SER A 232 1.53 -22.83 -16.67
CA SER A 232 1.16 -22.26 -17.98
C SER A 232 2.40 -22.00 -18.84
N TYR A 233 3.50 -21.51 -18.23
CA TYR A 233 4.80 -21.37 -18.91
C TYR A 233 5.39 -22.72 -19.35
N ARG A 234 5.33 -23.76 -18.49
CA ARG A 234 5.77 -25.13 -18.85
C ARG A 234 4.93 -25.76 -19.96
N GLY A 235 3.61 -25.56 -19.94
CA GLY A 235 2.72 -26.05 -21.00
C GLY A 235 2.95 -25.36 -22.34
N ARG A 236 3.17 -24.04 -22.35
CA ARG A 236 3.48 -23.27 -23.55
C ARG A 236 4.82 -23.67 -24.17
N LYS A 237 5.83 -23.88 -23.33
CA LYS A 237 7.16 -24.34 -23.75
C LYS A 237 7.14 -25.77 -24.32
N HIS A 238 6.29 -26.65 -23.79
CA HIS A 238 6.10 -28.01 -24.34
C HIS A 238 5.42 -27.98 -25.71
N TYR A 239 4.41 -27.11 -25.89
CA TYR A 239 3.72 -26.93 -27.18
C TYR A 239 4.65 -26.32 -28.24
N GLU A 240 5.47 -25.32 -27.89
CA GLU A 240 6.46 -24.73 -28.80
C GLU A 240 7.56 -25.74 -29.19
N LEU A 241 7.98 -26.63 -28.27
CA LEU A 241 8.93 -27.71 -28.56
C LEU A 241 8.31 -28.80 -29.45
N GLU A 242 7.06 -29.21 -29.21
CA GLU A 242 6.33 -30.13 -30.09
C GLU A 242 6.14 -29.56 -31.50
N GLN A 243 5.88 -28.25 -31.61
CA GLN A 243 5.69 -27.58 -32.89
C GLN A 243 7.00 -27.37 -33.66
N SER A 244 8.13 -27.20 -32.97
CA SER A 244 9.46 -27.15 -33.58
C SER A 244 9.94 -28.53 -34.06
N CYS A 245 9.55 -29.62 -33.37
CA CYS A 245 9.84 -30.99 -33.83
C CYS A 245 9.01 -31.41 -35.05
N THR A 246 7.81 -30.86 -35.23
CA THR A 246 6.92 -31.19 -36.37
C THR A 246 7.20 -30.39 -37.65
N THR A 247 7.92 -29.26 -37.58
CA THR A 247 8.34 -28.47 -38.75
C THR A 247 9.73 -28.84 -39.31
N SER A 248 10.41 -29.81 -38.70
CA SER A 248 11.75 -30.28 -39.11
C SER A 248 11.74 -31.62 -39.88
N ILE A 249 10.57 -32.03 -40.39
CA ILE A 249 10.36 -33.18 -41.30
C ILE A 249 9.81 -32.63 -42.61
#